data_AF-A0A9W8W020-F1
#
_entry.id   AF-A0A9W8W020-F1
#
_cell.length_a   1.000
_cell.length_b   1.000
_cell.length_c   1.000
_cell.angle_alpha   90.00
_cell.angle_beta   90.00
_cell.angle_gamma   90.00
#
_symmetry.space_group_name_H-M   'P 1'
#
loop_
_entity.id
_entity.type
_entity.pdbx_description
1 polymer ?
#
loop_
_entity_poly.entity_id
_entity_poly.type
_entity_poly.pdbx_seq_one_letter_code
_entity_poly.pdbx_strand_id
1 'polypeptide(L)'
;MAWNFEVHQYLLEKIFRADDRPYLVNFSSSHSASIIKEYLPTTTGSKLVDFCIYVNPDADRSKEKDYGTQTNDLSRILPMQCLNHTSYLGLAARPISASIETKRTGDDEDNAALQIGTWQAAQWNYLESLLRRVGSEDHAETALTELGLLPAIITHGHQWSFAATTREGGKTVGIFILQRFMDANTP
;
A
#
# COMPACT_ATOMS: atom_id res chain seq x y z
N MET A 1 10.71 -16.32 7.16
CA MET A 1 10.97 -14.90 7.39
C MET A 1 12.32 -14.52 6.80
N ALA A 2 13.46 -15.10 7.22
CA ALA A 2 14.80 -14.77 6.69
C ALA A 2 14.90 -14.76 5.15
N TRP A 3 14.48 -15.82 4.47
CA TRP A 3 14.56 -15.91 2.99
C TRP A 3 13.80 -14.77 2.27
N ASN A 4 12.62 -14.39 2.76
CA ASN A 4 11.83 -13.32 2.14
C ASN A 4 12.62 -11.99 2.15
N PHE A 5 13.25 -11.70 3.29
CA PHE A 5 14.11 -10.53 3.44
C PHE A 5 15.36 -10.62 2.55
N GLU A 6 16.06 -11.76 2.54
CA GLU A 6 17.30 -11.92 1.77
C GLU A 6 17.11 -11.71 0.27
N VAL A 7 15.94 -12.06 -0.28
CA VAL A 7 15.66 -11.93 -1.72
C VAL A 7 14.91 -10.64 -2.03
N HIS A 8 13.72 -10.45 -1.44
CA HIS A 8 12.81 -9.38 -1.86
C HIS A 8 13.27 -8.02 -1.35
N GLN A 9 13.80 -7.91 -0.12
CA GLN A 9 14.34 -6.63 0.36
C GLN A 9 15.53 -6.21 -0.49
N TYR A 10 16.47 -7.12 -0.77
CA TYR A 10 17.64 -6.80 -1.58
C TYR A 10 17.26 -6.32 -2.99
N LEU A 11 16.30 -6.98 -3.63
CA LEU A 11 15.77 -6.54 -4.92
C LEU A 11 15.11 -5.16 -4.84
N LEU A 12 14.27 -4.92 -3.84
CA LEU A 12 13.61 -3.63 -3.64
C LEU A 12 14.62 -2.51 -3.34
N GLU A 13 15.71 -2.78 -2.61
CA GLU A 13 16.81 -1.83 -2.41
C GLU A 13 17.44 -1.45 -3.74
N LYS A 14 17.70 -2.41 -4.63
CA LYS A 14 18.25 -2.10 -5.97
C LYS A 14 17.31 -1.28 -6.84
N ILE A 15 16.00 -1.44 -6.69
CA ILE A 15 14.98 -0.69 -7.44
C ILE A 15 14.81 0.73 -6.89
N PHE A 16 14.66 0.86 -5.57
CA PHE A 16 14.22 2.10 -4.93
C PHE A 16 15.34 2.91 -4.26
N ARG A 17 16.54 2.34 -4.09
CA ARG A 17 17.66 2.93 -3.33
C ARG A 17 18.99 2.71 -4.06
N ALA A 18 19.16 3.38 -5.19
CA ALA A 18 20.40 3.29 -5.98
C ALA A 18 21.60 3.95 -5.29
N ASP A 19 21.36 4.90 -4.39
CA ASP A 19 22.34 5.64 -3.58
C ASP A 19 21.72 6.07 -2.23
N ASP A 20 22.48 6.77 -1.38
CA ASP A 20 22.07 7.16 -0.02
C ASP A 20 21.11 8.36 0.06
N ARG A 21 20.70 8.94 -1.07
CA ARG A 21 19.82 10.11 -1.07
C ARG A 21 18.37 9.70 -0.75
N PRO A 22 17.56 10.63 -0.23
CA PRO A 22 16.13 10.39 -0.10
C PRO A 22 15.46 10.34 -1.49
N TYR A 23 14.66 9.32 -1.73
CA TYR A 23 13.85 9.15 -2.95
C TYR A 23 12.38 9.48 -2.69
N LEU A 24 11.73 10.10 -3.68
CA LEU A 24 10.30 10.40 -3.66
C LEU A 24 9.45 9.13 -3.59
N VAL A 25 9.88 8.05 -4.22
CA VAL A 25 9.24 6.73 -4.09
C VAL A 25 10.25 5.80 -3.44
N ASN A 26 9.84 5.14 -2.37
CA ASN A 26 10.68 4.20 -1.63
C ASN A 26 9.80 3.08 -1.05
N PHE A 27 10.38 2.16 -0.29
CA PHE A 27 9.66 1.03 0.29
C PHE A 27 10.04 0.80 1.76
N SER A 28 9.17 0.11 2.50
CA SER A 28 9.39 -0.36 3.87
C SER A 28 8.92 -1.80 4.01
N SER A 29 9.57 -2.57 4.87
CA SER A 29 8.99 -3.80 5.40
C SER A 29 7.80 -3.46 6.31
N SER A 30 6.73 -4.24 6.23
CA SER A 30 5.44 -3.98 6.90
C SER A 30 4.93 -5.15 7.74
N HIS A 31 5.78 -6.14 8.03
CA HIS A 31 5.43 -7.34 8.82
C HIS A 31 4.91 -7.06 10.24
N SER A 32 5.09 -5.85 10.77
CA SER A 32 4.56 -5.41 12.07
C SER A 32 3.47 -4.34 11.94
N ALA A 33 2.99 -4.05 10.73
CA ALA A 33 2.20 -2.88 10.44
C ALA A 33 0.71 -3.09 10.69
N SER A 34 0.26 -3.00 11.95
CA SER A 34 -1.16 -3.17 12.25
C SER A 34 -2.05 -2.13 11.55
N ILE A 35 -3.24 -2.54 11.12
CA ILE A 35 -4.25 -1.64 10.57
C ILE A 35 -4.85 -0.81 11.72
N ILE A 36 -5.04 0.49 11.49
CA ILE A 36 -5.72 1.39 12.42
C ILE A 36 -7.19 0.95 12.57
N LYS A 37 -7.68 0.86 13.81
CA LYS A 37 -8.99 0.26 14.11
C LYS A 37 -10.15 0.92 13.36
N GLU A 38 -10.09 2.23 13.18
CA GLU A 38 -11.05 3.06 12.45
C GLU A 38 -11.20 2.67 10.98
N TYR A 39 -10.18 2.02 10.40
CA TYR A 39 -10.16 1.62 9.00
C TYR A 39 -10.32 0.12 8.80
N LEU A 40 -10.39 -0.68 9.87
CA LEU A 40 -10.58 -2.12 9.77
C LEU A 40 -11.90 -2.47 9.05
N PRO A 41 -11.87 -3.31 8.00
CA PRO A 41 -13.07 -3.88 7.41
C PRO A 41 -13.82 -4.73 8.45
N THR A 42 -15.16 -4.63 8.49
CA THR A 42 -15.98 -5.38 9.45
C THR A 42 -15.80 -6.89 9.28
N THR A 43 -15.56 -7.58 10.40
CA THR A 43 -15.51 -9.05 10.66
C THR A 43 -14.26 -9.86 10.27
N THR A 44 -13.17 -9.25 9.79
CA THR A 44 -11.89 -9.97 9.60
C THR A 44 -10.79 -9.47 10.53
N GLY A 45 -9.99 -10.39 11.07
CA GLY A 45 -8.79 -10.03 11.83
C GLY A 45 -7.78 -9.31 10.94
N SER A 46 -6.94 -8.43 11.51
CA SER A 46 -5.93 -7.69 10.75
C SER A 46 -5.02 -8.66 9.99
N LYS A 47 -4.99 -8.49 8.67
CA LYS A 47 -4.02 -9.13 7.78
C LYS A 47 -2.99 -8.09 7.39
N LEU A 48 -1.73 -8.47 7.52
CA LEU A 48 -0.57 -7.63 7.21
C LEU A 48 -0.09 -7.95 5.81
N VAL A 49 0.73 -7.05 5.27
CA VAL A 49 1.49 -7.28 4.05
C VAL A 49 2.98 -7.25 4.36
N ASP A 50 3.78 -7.96 3.59
CA ASP A 50 5.23 -8.03 3.84
C ASP A 50 5.95 -6.71 3.56
N PHE A 51 5.58 -5.98 2.49
CA PHE A 51 6.17 -4.70 2.14
C PHE A 51 5.13 -3.68 1.66
N CYS A 52 5.45 -2.40 1.83
CA CYS A 52 4.72 -1.29 1.23
C CYS A 52 5.68 -0.43 0.41
N ILE A 53 5.25 -0.05 -0.79
CA ILE A 53 5.83 1.05 -1.56
C ILE A 53 5.09 2.32 -1.14
N TYR A 54 5.85 3.38 -0.86
CA TYR A 54 5.32 4.63 -0.36
C TYR A 54 5.90 5.84 -1.09
N VAL A 55 5.17 6.94 -1.01
CA VAL A 55 5.65 8.27 -1.41
C VAL A 55 6.27 8.95 -0.20
N ASN A 56 7.43 9.57 -0.39
CA ASN A 56 8.15 10.38 0.59
C ASN A 56 8.01 11.87 0.23
N PRO A 57 7.04 12.59 0.83
CA PRO A 57 6.81 14.00 0.53
C PRO A 57 8.05 14.89 0.73
N ASP A 58 8.89 14.56 1.70
CA ASP A 58 10.10 15.33 2.04
C ASP A 58 11.15 15.30 0.91
N ALA A 59 11.11 14.25 0.08
CA ALA A 59 12.05 14.00 -1.00
C ALA A 59 11.61 14.58 -2.35
N ASP A 60 10.47 15.29 -2.42
CA ASP A 60 10.07 15.97 -3.66
C ASP A 60 11.10 17.05 -4.02
N ARG A 61 11.60 16.96 -5.25
CA ARG A 61 12.62 17.84 -5.83
C ARG A 61 12.04 19.01 -6.58
N SER A 62 10.79 18.93 -7.04
CA SER A 62 10.15 20.02 -7.77
C SER A 62 10.14 21.29 -6.94
N LYS A 63 9.95 21.14 -5.62
CA LYS A 63 9.76 22.21 -4.64
C LYS A 63 8.68 23.22 -5.05
N GLU A 64 7.79 22.86 -5.97
CA GLU A 64 6.65 23.70 -6.38
C GLU A 64 5.68 23.90 -5.22
N LYS A 65 5.56 22.87 -4.38
CA LYS A 65 4.82 22.90 -3.12
C LYS A 65 5.66 22.27 -2.01
N ASP A 66 5.45 22.72 -0.79
CA ASP A 66 6.02 22.09 0.39
C ASP A 66 5.14 20.92 0.84
N TYR A 67 5.20 19.82 0.08
CA TYR A 67 4.43 18.62 0.40
C TYR A 67 4.81 18.01 1.75
N GLY A 68 6.04 18.20 2.23
CA GLY A 68 6.46 17.75 3.57
C GLY A 68 5.65 18.43 4.66
N THR A 69 5.59 19.76 4.65
CA THR A 69 4.78 20.52 5.61
C THR A 69 3.28 20.26 5.42
N GLN A 70 2.77 20.28 4.19
CA GLN A 70 1.34 20.06 3.93
C GLN A 70 0.86 18.69 4.41
N THR A 71 1.66 17.65 4.22
CA THR A 71 1.31 16.31 4.68
C THR A 71 1.42 16.19 6.20
N ASN A 72 2.40 16.84 6.84
CA ASN A 72 2.46 16.93 8.30
C ASN A 72 1.26 17.68 8.91
N ASP A 73 0.78 18.73 8.27
CA ASP A 73 -0.43 19.43 8.74
C ASP A 73 -1.67 18.57 8.55
N LEU A 74 -1.76 17.85 7.43
CA LEU A 74 -2.84 16.92 7.16
C LEU A 74 -2.87 15.75 8.16
N SER A 75 -1.72 15.22 8.55
CA SER A 75 -1.65 14.09 9.48
C SER A 75 -2.28 14.41 10.83
N ARG A 76 -2.22 15.66 11.30
CA ARG A 76 -2.75 16.08 12.60
C ARG A 76 -4.26 15.88 12.77
N ILE A 77 -5.01 15.84 11.66
CA ILE A 77 -6.46 15.62 11.68
C ILE A 77 -6.86 14.16 11.44
N LEU A 78 -5.88 13.27 11.28
CA LEU A 78 -6.08 11.86 10.98
C LEU A 78 -5.92 10.99 12.25
N PRO A 79 -6.66 9.88 12.36
CA PRO A 79 -6.43 8.85 13.37
C PRO A 79 -4.96 8.49 13.51
N MET A 80 -4.48 8.48 14.76
CA MET A 80 -3.08 8.17 15.12
C MET A 80 -2.01 9.04 14.44
N GLN A 81 -2.39 10.16 13.82
CA GLN A 81 -1.51 11.01 13.02
C GLN A 81 -0.79 10.29 11.87
N CYS A 82 -1.46 9.28 11.29
CA CYS A 82 -0.93 8.52 10.16
C CYS A 82 -1.55 8.99 8.83
N LEU A 83 -0.71 9.21 7.82
CA LEU A 83 -1.06 9.49 6.43
C LEU A 83 -1.29 8.21 5.60
N ASN A 84 -1.78 7.17 6.26
CA ASN A 84 -2.21 5.93 5.67
C ASN A 84 -3.09 5.17 6.67
N HIS A 85 -3.45 3.94 6.31
CA HIS A 85 -4.36 3.10 7.10
C HIS A 85 -3.68 2.25 8.18
N THR A 86 -2.36 2.35 8.38
CA THR A 86 -1.61 1.56 9.36
C THR A 86 -1.05 2.41 10.51
N SER A 87 -1.01 1.83 11.71
CA SER A 87 -0.41 2.43 12.89
C SER A 87 1.11 2.25 12.98
N TYR A 88 1.74 1.75 11.91
CA TYR A 88 3.18 1.57 11.86
C TYR A 88 3.92 2.90 11.78
N LEU A 89 4.65 3.24 12.85
CA LEU A 89 5.35 4.52 12.98
C LEU A 89 6.32 4.80 11.82
N GLY A 90 7.01 3.77 11.30
CA GLY A 90 7.93 3.92 10.17
C GLY A 90 7.25 4.37 8.87
N LEU A 91 5.93 4.23 8.78
CA LEU A 91 5.11 4.68 7.66
C LEU A 91 4.17 5.83 8.02
N ALA A 92 4.14 6.32 9.27
CA ALA A 92 3.13 7.30 9.71
C ALA A 92 3.07 8.55 8.81
N ALA A 93 4.22 9.06 8.36
CA ALA A 93 4.30 10.22 7.46
C ALA A 93 4.39 9.86 5.97
N ARG A 94 4.03 8.63 5.58
CA ARG A 94 4.30 8.05 4.26
C ARG A 94 3.02 7.49 3.63
N PRO A 95 2.41 8.19 2.66
CA PRO A 95 1.31 7.65 1.88
C PRO A 95 1.73 6.36 1.15
N ILE A 96 0.97 5.28 1.35
CA ILE A 96 1.22 3.99 0.70
C ILE A 96 0.65 4.03 -0.72
N SER A 97 1.49 3.77 -1.72
CA SER A 97 1.09 3.77 -3.14
C SER A 97 0.82 2.37 -3.67
N ALA A 98 1.53 1.35 -3.18
CA ALA A 98 1.32 -0.05 -3.54
C ALA A 98 1.75 -0.97 -2.39
N SER A 99 1.20 -2.18 -2.35
CA SER A 99 1.51 -3.17 -1.31
C SER A 99 2.04 -4.46 -1.93
N ILE A 100 2.93 -5.15 -1.23
CA ILE A 100 3.55 -6.39 -1.71
C ILE A 100 3.33 -7.48 -0.66
N GLU A 101 2.77 -8.60 -1.09
CA GLU A 101 2.64 -9.81 -0.29
C GLU A 101 3.47 -10.93 -0.90
N THR A 102 4.22 -11.65 -0.06
CA THR A 102 5.06 -12.75 -0.52
C THR A 102 4.60 -14.06 0.10
N LYS A 103 4.59 -15.12 -0.70
CA LYS A 103 4.36 -16.49 -0.25
C LYS A 103 5.45 -17.41 -0.76
N ARG A 104 5.69 -18.49 -0.03
CA ARG A 104 6.60 -19.54 -0.47
C ARG A 104 5.92 -20.39 -1.55
N THR A 105 6.74 -21.11 -2.30
CA THR A 105 6.22 -22.11 -3.23
C THR A 105 5.41 -23.17 -2.47
N GLY A 106 4.16 -23.40 -2.89
CA GLY A 106 3.23 -24.35 -2.27
C GLY A 106 2.31 -23.75 -1.19
N ASP A 107 2.48 -22.47 -0.85
CA ASP A 107 1.52 -21.73 -0.02
C ASP A 107 0.27 -21.36 -0.86
N ASP A 108 -0.85 -21.15 -0.16
CA ASP A 108 -2.16 -20.89 -0.75
C ASP A 108 -2.29 -19.48 -1.37
N GLU A 109 -2.54 -19.42 -2.68
CA GLU A 109 -2.74 -18.19 -3.47
C GLU A 109 -4.01 -17.43 -3.06
N ASP A 110 -5.07 -18.14 -2.69
CA ASP A 110 -6.33 -17.52 -2.24
C ASP A 110 -6.12 -16.77 -0.92
N ASN A 111 -5.19 -17.25 -0.08
CA ASN A 111 -4.81 -16.59 1.16
C ASN A 111 -4.02 -15.29 0.90
N ALA A 112 -3.12 -15.27 -0.10
CA ALA A 112 -2.40 -14.06 -0.47
C ALA A 112 -3.33 -12.98 -1.01
N ALA A 113 -4.26 -13.37 -1.89
CA ALA A 113 -5.31 -12.48 -2.36
C ALA A 113 -6.13 -11.95 -1.18
N LEU A 114 -6.71 -12.81 -0.33
CA LEU A 114 -7.49 -12.36 0.82
C LEU A 114 -6.72 -11.37 1.72
N GLN A 115 -5.43 -11.59 1.96
CA GLN A 115 -4.60 -10.69 2.76
C GLN A 115 -4.45 -9.31 2.12
N ILE A 116 -4.08 -9.24 0.83
CA ILE A 116 -4.03 -7.98 0.08
C ILE A 116 -5.40 -7.29 0.07
N GLY A 117 -6.49 -8.04 -0.06
CA GLY A 117 -7.84 -7.52 -0.15
C GLY A 117 -8.29 -6.86 1.15
N THR A 118 -8.04 -7.52 2.28
CA THR A 118 -8.30 -6.95 3.61
C THR A 118 -7.45 -5.70 3.84
N TRP A 119 -6.17 -5.73 3.47
CA TRP A 119 -5.27 -4.58 3.59
C TRP A 119 -5.74 -3.39 2.75
N GLN A 120 -6.04 -3.60 1.47
CA GLN A 120 -6.50 -2.54 0.58
C GLN A 120 -7.93 -2.07 0.90
N ALA A 121 -8.80 -2.93 1.41
CA ALA A 121 -10.11 -2.48 1.92
C ALA A 121 -9.94 -1.47 3.07
N ALA A 122 -8.96 -1.67 3.96
CA ALA A 122 -8.62 -0.66 4.96
C ALA A 122 -8.04 0.61 4.33
N GLN A 123 -7.21 0.48 3.29
CA GLN A 123 -6.72 1.63 2.54
C GLN A 123 -7.83 2.43 1.86
N TRP A 124 -8.84 1.76 1.28
CA TRP A 124 -10.03 2.40 0.72
C TRP A 124 -10.84 3.15 1.78
N ASN A 125 -11.05 2.55 2.95
CA ASN A 125 -11.72 3.20 4.08
C ASN A 125 -10.96 4.45 4.55
N TYR A 126 -9.63 4.36 4.60
CA TYR A 126 -8.77 5.50 4.92
C TYR A 126 -8.92 6.63 3.90
N LEU A 127 -8.80 6.32 2.59
CA LEU A 127 -8.86 7.32 1.53
C LEU A 127 -10.21 8.03 1.51
N GLU A 128 -11.30 7.30 1.68
CA GLU A 128 -12.63 7.90 1.81
C GLU A 128 -12.76 8.78 3.05
N SER A 129 -12.32 8.30 4.21
CA SER A 129 -12.36 9.10 5.43
C SER A 129 -11.55 10.38 5.29
N LEU A 130 -10.37 10.30 4.66
CA LEU A 130 -9.53 11.45 4.35
C LEU A 130 -10.26 12.43 3.44
N LEU A 131 -10.76 11.97 2.28
CA LEU A 131 -11.37 12.83 1.27
C LEU A 131 -12.64 13.52 1.79
N ARG A 132 -13.45 12.81 2.59
CA ARG A 132 -14.63 13.40 3.27
C ARG A 132 -14.25 14.43 4.35
N ARG A 133 -13.06 14.32 4.97
CA ARG A 133 -12.59 15.30 5.97
C ARG A 133 -12.07 16.58 5.33
N VAL A 134 -11.42 16.48 4.17
CA VAL A 134 -10.78 17.62 3.50
C VAL A 134 -11.65 18.26 2.41
N GLY A 135 -12.73 17.59 2.00
CA GLY A 135 -13.65 18.04 0.96
C GLY A 135 -15.11 17.71 1.27
N SER A 136 -15.93 17.61 0.22
CA SER A 136 -17.33 17.20 0.29
C SER A 136 -17.53 15.72 -0.01
N GLU A 137 -18.76 15.22 0.19
CA GLU A 137 -19.18 13.89 -0.25
C GLU A 137 -18.91 13.66 -1.74
N ASP A 138 -19.40 14.57 -2.59
CA ASP A 138 -19.25 14.51 -4.05
C ASP A 138 -17.78 14.52 -4.47
N HIS A 139 -16.93 15.28 -3.75
CA HIS A 139 -15.49 15.30 -4.00
C HIS A 139 -14.86 13.94 -3.69
N ALA A 140 -15.23 13.32 -2.57
CA ALA A 140 -14.73 12.00 -2.19
C ALA A 140 -15.15 10.94 -3.21
N GLU A 141 -16.42 10.91 -3.63
CA GLU A 141 -16.90 9.97 -4.64
C GLU A 141 -16.14 10.14 -5.97
N THR A 142 -16.05 11.38 -6.46
CA THR A 142 -15.35 11.69 -7.72
C THR A 142 -13.89 11.26 -7.66
N ALA A 143 -13.15 11.66 -6.61
CA ALA A 143 -11.73 11.35 -6.49
C ALA A 143 -11.46 9.85 -6.34
N LEU A 144 -12.32 9.11 -5.63
CA LEU A 144 -12.19 7.65 -5.50
C LEU A 144 -12.50 6.93 -6.82
N THR A 145 -13.47 7.43 -7.60
CA THR A 145 -13.75 6.91 -8.94
C THR A 145 -12.60 7.19 -9.90
N GLU A 146 -12.02 8.39 -9.87
CA GLU A 146 -10.86 8.76 -10.69
C GLU A 146 -9.60 7.96 -10.35
N LEU A 147 -9.40 7.61 -9.07
CA LEU A 147 -8.30 6.75 -8.65
C LEU A 147 -8.37 5.37 -9.32
N GLY A 148 -9.58 4.84 -9.52
CA GLY A 148 -9.88 3.61 -10.27
C GLY A 148 -9.50 2.32 -9.53
N LEU A 149 -8.24 2.19 -9.10
CA LEU A 149 -7.73 0.99 -8.43
C LEU A 149 -6.67 1.30 -7.38
N LEU A 150 -6.47 0.36 -6.44
CA LEU A 150 -5.29 0.28 -5.60
C LEU A 150 -4.41 -0.88 -6.06
N PRO A 151 -3.14 -0.63 -6.45
CA PRO A 151 -2.27 -1.67 -6.96
C PRO A 151 -1.58 -2.46 -5.82
N ALA A 152 -1.31 -3.72 -6.11
CA ALA A 152 -0.55 -4.62 -5.28
C ALA A 152 0.30 -5.58 -6.13
N ILE A 153 1.30 -6.18 -5.49
CA ILE A 153 2.11 -7.23 -6.06
C ILE A 153 2.00 -8.45 -5.16
N ILE A 154 1.76 -9.61 -5.74
CA ILE A 154 1.82 -10.89 -5.02
C ILE A 154 2.98 -11.68 -5.60
N THR A 155 3.89 -12.14 -4.74
CA THR A 155 5.02 -12.97 -5.16
C THR A 155 4.89 -14.38 -4.60
N HIS A 156 4.80 -15.39 -5.46
CA HIS A 156 4.75 -16.79 -5.06
C HIS A 156 6.03 -17.50 -5.49
N GLY A 157 6.95 -17.68 -4.53
CA GLY A 157 8.32 -18.10 -4.84
C GLY A 157 8.98 -17.13 -5.81
N HIS A 158 9.16 -17.55 -7.07
CA HIS A 158 9.77 -16.73 -8.12
C HIS A 158 8.76 -16.05 -9.04
N GLN A 159 7.47 -16.35 -8.93
CA GLN A 159 6.44 -15.76 -9.80
C GLN A 159 5.93 -14.46 -9.21
N TRP A 160 5.85 -13.41 -10.02
CA TRP A 160 5.34 -12.11 -9.60
C TRP A 160 4.04 -11.81 -10.33
N SER A 161 3.00 -11.47 -9.59
CA SER A 161 1.67 -11.18 -10.13
C SER A 161 1.25 -9.77 -9.78
N PHE A 162 0.68 -9.05 -10.76
CA PHE A 162 -0.04 -7.81 -10.46
C PHE A 162 -1.41 -8.15 -9.89
N ALA A 163 -1.73 -7.54 -8.76
CA ALA A 163 -3.02 -7.60 -8.11
C ALA A 163 -3.57 -6.18 -7.96
N ALA A 164 -4.89 -6.00 -7.97
CA ALA A 164 -5.50 -4.73 -7.62
C ALA A 164 -6.91 -4.91 -7.08
N THR A 165 -7.33 -4.03 -6.18
CA THR A 165 -8.73 -3.87 -5.82
C THR A 165 -9.29 -2.61 -6.46
N THR A 166 -10.57 -2.66 -6.81
CA THR A 166 -11.34 -1.49 -7.26
C THR A 166 -12.41 -1.15 -6.25
N ARG A 167 -13.17 -0.08 -6.52
CA ARG A 167 -14.27 0.33 -5.67
C ARG A 167 -15.52 0.58 -6.52
N GLU A 168 -16.62 -0.07 -6.16
CA GLU A 168 -17.93 0.13 -6.80
C GLU A 168 -19.01 0.32 -5.74
N GLY A 169 -19.88 1.31 -5.92
CA GLY A 169 -21.00 1.57 -5.00
C GLY A 169 -20.58 1.73 -3.54
N GLY A 170 -19.44 2.37 -3.28
CA GLY A 170 -18.92 2.57 -1.93
C GLY A 170 -18.32 1.31 -1.28
N LYS A 171 -18.18 0.19 -2.00
CA LYS A 171 -17.59 -1.06 -1.50
C LYS A 171 -16.34 -1.42 -2.27
N THR A 172 -15.34 -1.97 -1.58
CA THR A 172 -14.20 -2.60 -2.23
C THR A 172 -14.68 -3.82 -3.01
N VAL A 173 -14.44 -3.81 -4.32
CA VAL A 173 -14.70 -4.93 -5.23
C VAL A 173 -13.40 -5.71 -5.40
N GLY A 174 -13.53 -7.02 -5.59
CA GLY A 174 -12.50 -8.04 -5.39
C GLY A 174 -11.15 -7.80 -6.05
N ILE A 175 -10.19 -8.67 -5.72
CA ILE A 175 -8.85 -8.58 -6.28
C ILE A 175 -8.84 -9.18 -7.67
N PHE A 176 -8.38 -8.39 -8.62
CA PHE A 176 -8.03 -8.88 -9.94
C PHE A 176 -6.55 -9.22 -9.96
N ILE A 177 -6.22 -10.50 -10.17
CA ILE A 177 -4.86 -10.91 -10.52
C ILE A 177 -4.77 -10.84 -12.05
N LEU A 178 -4.28 -9.71 -12.56
CA LEU A 178 -4.42 -9.39 -13.98
C LEU A 178 -3.34 -10.02 -14.85
N GLN A 179 -2.12 -10.21 -14.32
CA GLN A 179 -1.00 -10.68 -15.13
C GLN A 179 0.17 -11.20 -14.28
N ARG A 180 0.75 -12.34 -14.70
CA ARG A 180 2.03 -12.86 -14.20
C ARG A 180 3.17 -12.27 -15.01
N PHE A 181 4.23 -11.85 -14.34
CA PHE A 181 5.42 -11.25 -14.91
C PHE A 181 6.68 -11.84 -14.27
N MET A 182 7.80 -11.80 -15.00
CA MET A 182 9.08 -12.36 -14.57
C MET A 182 9.04 -13.86 -14.25
N ASP A 183 8.44 -14.66 -15.14
CA ASP A 183 8.60 -16.11 -15.08
C ASP A 183 10.02 -16.47 -15.53
N ALA A 184 10.81 -17.09 -14.64
CA ALA A 184 12.14 -17.60 -14.96
C ALA A 184 12.15 -18.72 -16.03
N ASN A 185 10.96 -19.15 -16.47
CA ASN A 185 10.74 -20.15 -17.52
C ASN A 185 10.27 -19.55 -18.86
N THR A 186 10.28 -18.22 -19.01
CA THR A 186 10.05 -17.59 -20.32
C THR A 186 11.40 -17.40 -21.02
N PRO A 187 11.61 -17.97 -22.23
CA PRO A 187 12.85 -17.84 -23.00
C PRO A 187 13.12 -16.41 -23.47
#